data_AF-A0A662M185-F1
#
_entry.id   AF-A0A662M185-F1
#
_cell.length_a   1.000
_cell.length_b   1.000
_cell.length_c   1.000
_cell.angle_alpha   90.00
_cell.angle_beta   90.00
_cell.angle_gamma   90.00
#
_symmetry.space_group_name_H-M   'P 1'
#
loop_
_entity.id
_entity.type
_entity.pdbx_description
1 polymer ?
#
loop_
_entity_poly.entity_id
_entity_poly.type
_entity_poly.pdbx_seq_one_letter_code
_entity_poly.pdbx_strand_id
1 'polypeptide(L)'
;MGQVIMGIDCSYRSTGIAILKDSEILHTLKIDNKNEATFSENVFSLTEIIRGLIDGYSVVIVAMEDLNLSTNFKTSKILLRVHGAIML
;
A
#
# COMPACT_ATOMS: atom_id res chain seq x y z
N MET A 1 14.14 -11.79 18.50
CA MET A 1 14.29 -10.62 17.61
C MET A 1 12.92 -10.25 17.11
N GLY A 2 12.51 -8.99 17.26
CA GLY A 2 11.23 -8.50 16.76
C GLY A 2 11.13 -8.55 15.25
N GLN A 3 9.95 -8.89 14.74
CA GLN A 3 9.63 -8.85 13.32
C GLN A 3 9.27 -7.41 12.91
N VAL A 4 9.67 -6.99 11.71
CA VAL A 4 9.28 -5.72 11.12
C VAL A 4 8.03 -5.93 10.28
N ILE A 5 6.97 -5.18 10.60
CA ILE A 5 5.64 -5.30 9.99
C ILE A 5 5.31 -3.99 9.31
N MET A 6 4.77 -4.06 8.09
CA MET A 6 4.22 -2.91 7.38
C MET A 6 2.70 -3.02 7.32
N GLY A 7 1.99 -2.02 7.82
CA GLY A 7 0.55 -1.84 7.60
C GLY A 7 0.31 -0.91 6.42
N ILE A 8 -0.63 -1.27 5.53
CA ILE A 8 -1.00 -0.47 4.37
C ILE A 8 -2.51 -0.29 4.31
N ASP A 9 -2.94 0.99 4.26
CA ASP A 9 -4.30 1.42 3.92
C ASP A 9 -4.31 1.84 2.45
N CYS A 10 -4.81 0.94 1.59
CA CYS A 10 -4.68 1.06 0.14
C CYS A 10 -5.85 1.78 -0.49
N SER A 11 -5.57 2.86 -1.20
CA SER A 11 -6.55 3.51 -2.07
C SER A 11 -5.92 4.06 -3.34
N TYR A 12 -6.71 4.10 -4.41
CA TYR A 12 -6.29 4.66 -5.69
C TYR A 12 -5.98 6.15 -5.63
N ARG A 13 -6.48 6.91 -4.66
CA ARG A 13 -6.16 8.35 -4.58
C ARG A 13 -5.02 8.64 -3.62
N SER A 14 -5.01 7.90 -2.52
CA SER A 14 -4.13 8.16 -1.40
C SER A 14 -3.91 6.86 -0.65
N THR A 15 -2.66 6.42 -0.51
CA THR A 15 -2.31 5.21 0.23
C THR A 15 -1.52 5.59 1.48
N GLY A 16 -1.97 5.09 2.63
CA GLY A 16 -1.30 5.25 3.92
C GLY A 16 -0.42 4.04 4.23
N ILE A 17 0.77 4.28 4.78
CA ILE A 17 1.72 3.24 5.18
C ILE A 17 2.24 3.53 6.59
N ALA A 18 2.34 2.50 7.42
CA ALA A 18 3.05 2.52 8.69
C ALA A 18 3.97 1.30 8.80
N ILE A 19 5.20 1.50 9.28
CA ILE A 19 6.16 0.41 9.52
C ILE A 19 6.45 0.37 11.02
N LEU A 20 6.33 -0.82 11.60
CA LEU A 20 6.44 -1.06 13.03
C LEU A 20 7.43 -2.18 13.33
N LYS A 21 8.08 -2.10 14.49
CA LYS A 21 8.87 -3.19 15.07
C LYS A 21 8.69 -3.17 16.58
N ASP A 22 8.36 -4.33 17.17
CA ASP A 22 8.20 -4.46 18.63
C ASP A 22 7.22 -3.43 19.25
N SER A 23 6.16 -3.08 18.53
CA SER A 23 5.15 -2.05 18.88
C SER A 23 5.60 -0.60 18.76
N GLU A 24 6.82 -0.33 18.29
CA GLU A 24 7.30 1.02 17.98
C GLU A 24 7.07 1.35 16.50
N ILE A 25 6.63 2.58 16.23
CA ILE A 25 6.49 3.10 14.88
C ILE A 25 7.87 3.55 14.39
N LEU A 26 8.38 2.88 13.36
CA LEU A 26 9.64 3.23 12.71
C LEU A 26 9.44 4.30 11.63
N HIS A 27 8.34 4.19 10.88
CA HIS A 27 8.07 5.07 9.75
C HIS A 27 6.57 5.20 9.48
N THR A 28 6.16 6.36 8.97
CA THR A 28 4.84 6.57 8.39
C THR A 28 4.98 7.34 7.08
N LEU A 29 4.15 7.01 6.09
CA LEU A 29 4.15 7.66 4.80
C LEU A 29 2.72 7.75 4.26
N LYS A 30 2.44 8.84 3.56
CA LYS A 30 1.24 9.02 2.75
C LYS A 30 1.67 9.21 1.30
N ILE A 31 1.13 8.40 0.40
CA ILE A 31 1.41 8.44 -1.04
C ILE A 31 0.16 8.96 -1.74
N ASP A 32 0.22 10.18 -2.27
CA ASP A 32 -0.87 10.78 -3.04
C ASP A 32 -0.59 10.60 -4.55
N ASN A 33 -1.56 10.02 -5.26
CA ASN A 33 -1.42 9.77 -6.69
C ASN A 33 -1.53 11.07 -7.51
N LYS A 34 -0.79 11.15 -8.62
CA LYS A 34 -0.74 12.34 -9.46
C LYS A 34 -1.95 12.37 -10.40
N ASN A 35 -2.68 13.50 -10.41
CA ASN A 35 -3.89 13.67 -11.22
C ASN A 35 -3.65 13.58 -12.74
N GLU A 36 -2.43 13.87 -13.20
CA GLU A 36 -2.06 13.87 -14.62
C GLU A 36 -1.49 12.53 -15.09
N ALA A 37 -1.13 11.63 -14.16
CA ALA A 37 -0.60 10.32 -14.49
C ALA A 37 -1.72 9.32 -14.80
N THR A 38 -1.45 8.38 -15.70
CA THR A 38 -2.35 7.28 -15.98
C THR A 38 -2.52 6.38 -14.76
N PHE A 39 -3.60 5.59 -14.74
CA PHE A 39 -3.82 4.60 -13.68
C PHE A 39 -2.61 3.66 -13.51
N SER A 40 -2.07 3.15 -14.61
CA SER A 40 -0.95 2.19 -14.58
C SER A 40 0.33 2.82 -14.04
N GLU A 41 0.62 4.07 -14.38
CA GLU A 41 1.79 4.79 -13.85
C GLU A 41 1.68 5.04 -12.35
N ASN A 42 0.49 5.45 -11.89
CA ASN A 42 0.23 5.64 -10.46
C ASN A 42 0.38 4.31 -9.69
N VAL A 43 -0.18 3.21 -10.20
CA VAL A 43 -0.02 1.89 -9.59
C VAL A 43 1.44 1.44 -9.58
N PHE A 44 2.15 1.58 -10.69
CA PHE A 44 3.57 1.22 -10.79
C PHE A 44 4.44 2.03 -9.82
N SER A 45 4.21 3.35 -9.73
CA SER A 45 4.94 4.20 -8.79
C SER A 45 4.66 3.78 -7.34
N LEU A 46 3.42 3.42 -7.01
CA LEU A 46 3.05 2.96 -5.68
C LEU A 46 3.75 1.65 -5.33
N THR A 47 3.76 0.67 -6.24
CA THR A 47 4.42 -0.63 -6.02
C THR A 47 5.93 -0.48 -5.85
N GLU A 48 6.57 0.40 -6.62
CA GLU A 48 8.01 0.67 -6.49
C GLU A 48 8.37 1.30 -5.14
N ILE A 49 7.55 2.24 -4.64
CA ILE A 49 7.75 2.85 -3.32
C ILE A 49 7.59 1.79 -2.21
N ILE A 50 6.54 0.99 -2.28
CA ILE A 50 6.28 -0.08 -1.30
C ILE A 50 7.44 -1.08 -1.30
N ARG A 51 7.91 -1.52 -2.46
CA ARG A 51 9.06 -2.42 -2.59
C ARG A 51 10.31 -1.82 -1.95
N GLY A 52 10.62 -0.55 -2.24
CA GLY A 52 11.76 0.14 -1.64
C GLY A 52 11.68 0.22 -0.12
N LEU A 53 10.48 0.38 0.45
CA LEU A 53 10.27 0.35 1.90
C LEU A 53 10.41 -1.06 2.48
N ILE A 54 9.90 -2.09 1.80
CA ILE A 54 10.04 -3.48 2.22
C ILE A 54 11.52 -3.85 2.31
N ASP A 55 12.29 -3.56 1.26
CA ASP A 55 13.73 -3.84 1.20
C ASP A 55 14.50 -3.00 2.24
N GLY A 56 14.21 -1.70 2.32
CA GLY A 56 14.92 -0.76 3.18
C GLY A 56 14.73 -1.01 4.68
N TYR A 57 13.57 -1.52 5.10
CA TYR A 57 13.27 -1.83 6.49
C TYR A 57 13.34 -3.34 6.80
N SER A 58 13.65 -4.18 5.80
CA SER A 58 13.60 -5.64 5.93
C SER A 58 12.25 -6.13 6.49
N VAL A 59 11.16 -5.62 5.90
CA VAL A 59 9.80 -5.98 6.28
C VAL A 59 9.57 -7.46 5.99
N VAL A 60 9.04 -8.19 6.98
CA VAL A 60 8.76 -9.63 6.86
C VAL A 60 7.27 -9.93 6.75
N ILE A 61 6.41 -8.99 7.16
CA ILE A 61 4.96 -9.12 7.10
C ILE A 61 4.38 -7.81 6.56
N VAL A 62 3.53 -7.93 5.55
CA VAL A 62 2.70 -6.83 5.06
C VAL A 62 1.25 -7.13 5.46
N ALA A 63 0.64 -6.25 6.24
CA ALA A 63 -0.76 -6.29 6.62
C ALA A 63 -1.53 -5.25 5.81
N MET A 64 -2.59 -5.69 5.13
CA MET A 64 -3.45 -4.83 4.30
C MET A 64 -4.88 -4.94 4.77
N GLU A 65 -5.66 -3.86 4.60
CA GLU A 65 -7.09 -3.91 4.86
C GLU A 65 -7.80 -4.91 3.93
N ASP A 66 -8.76 -5.65 4.48
CA ASP A 66 -9.66 -6.46 3.66
C ASP A 66 -10.60 -5.56 2.85
N LEU A 67 -10.76 -5.89 1.57
CA LEU A 67 -11.65 -5.14 0.69
C LEU A 67 -13.12 -5.42 1.01
N ASN A 68 -13.76 -4.47 1.70
CA ASN A 68 -15.22 -4.40 1.74
C ASN A 68 -15.75 -3.84 0.42
N LEU A 69 -16.22 -4.74 -0.45
CA LEU A 69 -16.76 -4.37 -1.75
C LEU A 69 -18.02 -3.50 -1.56
N SER A 70 -17.87 -2.19 -1.76
CA SER A 70 -18.98 -1.24 -1.77
C SER A 70 -19.97 -1.53 -2.89
N THR A 71 -21.18 -0.97 -2.80
CA THR A 71 -22.20 -1.02 -3.86
C THR A 71 -21.75 -0.42 -5.20
N ASN A 72 -20.67 0.40 -5.20
CA ASN A 72 -20.09 0.94 -6.43
C ASN A 72 -19.05 0.00 -7.03
N PHE A 73 -19.51 -0.85 -7.95
CA PHE A 73 -18.69 -1.83 -8.64
C PHE A 73 -17.46 -1.26 -9.36
N LYS A 74 -17.54 -0.03 -9.91
CA LYS A 74 -16.41 0.60 -10.61
C LYS A 74 -15.26 0.92 -9.65
N THR A 75 -15.58 1.48 -8.48
CA THR A 75 -14.61 1.80 -7.43
C THR A 75 -14.01 0.53 -6.85
N SER A 76 -14.84 -0.49 -6.59
CA SER A 76 -14.39 -1.79 -6.08
C SER A 76 -13.43 -2.49 -7.05
N LYS A 77 -13.70 -2.44 -8.37
CA LYS A 77 -12.80 -3.00 -9.39
C LYS A 77 -11.44 -2.29 -9.43
N ILE A 78 -11.42 -0.97 -9.24
CA ILE A 78 -10.17 -0.19 -9.17
C ILE A 78 -9.37 -0.58 -7.93
N LEU A 79 -10.01 -0.65 -6.77
CA LEU A 79 -9.38 -1.07 -5.50
C LEU A 79 -8.80 -2.48 -5.57
N LEU A 80 -9.53 -3.43 -6.16
CA LEU A 80 -9.05 -4.80 -6.39
C LEU A 80 -7.78 -4.83 -7.24
N ARG A 81 -7.69 -3.99 -8.28
CA ARG A 81 -6.50 -3.92 -9.14
C ARG A 81 -5.30 -3.36 -8.39
N VAL A 82 -5.50 -2.35 -7.53
CA VAL A 82 -4.42 -1.78 -6.69
C VAL A 82 -3.93 -2.83 -5.68
N HIS A 83 -4.84 -3.51 -4.98
CA HIS A 83 -4.49 -4.56 -4.04
C HIS A 83 -3.73 -5.70 -4.71
N GLY A 84 -4.24 -6.20 -5.83
CA GLY A 84 -3.59 -7.25 -6.59
C GLY A 84 -2.19 -6.87 -7.09
N ALA A 85 -1.96 -5.60 -7.42
CA ALA A 85 -0.64 -5.13 -7.83
C ALA A 85 0.37 -5.07 -6.67
N ILE A 86 -0.09 -4.78 -5.45
CA ILE A 86 0.77 -4.71 -4.25
C ILE A 86 1.12 -6.11 -3.72
N MET A 87 0.25 -7.10 -3.96
CA MET A 87 0.46 -8.48 -3.53
C MET A 87 1.43 -9.29 -4.43
N LEU A 88 1.81 -8.76 -5.60
CA LEU A 88 2.70 -9.40 -6.58
C LEU A 88 4.15 -8.91 -6.42
#